data_AF-A0A8H8IRR2-F1
#
_entry.id   AF-A0A8H8IRR2-F1
#
_cell.length_a   1.000
_cell.length_b   1.000
_cell.length_c   1.000
_cell.angle_alpha   90.00
_cell.angle_beta   90.00
_cell.angle_gamma   90.00
#
_symmetry.space_group_name_H-M   'P 1'
#
loop_
_entity.id
_entity.type
_entity.pdbx_description
1 polymer ?
#
loop_
_entity_poly.entity_id
_entity_poly.type
_entity_poly.pdbx_seq_one_letter_code
_entity_poly.pdbx_strand_id
1 'polypeptide(L)'
;MSLHGSGHRIPCTTEEPLPEVVFETQTEFRDIGGQPVYVASALMGDSVHPCKCAPYLEPPCRVPYGGGEHEHRGRFDILPVTNQMEWVPMQGGGVPQGRVPVEGGYEGENPLYHAYAEIQGVKVPGKTGRHLGGANVAFGGREMAFESYYILYA
;
A
#
# COMPACT_ATOMS: atom_id res chain seq x y z
N MET A 1 -13.78 20.94 -9.35
CA MET A 1 -13.85 19.48 -9.47
C MET A 1 -12.99 18.91 -8.37
N SER A 2 -13.62 18.27 -7.38
CA SER A 2 -12.96 18.01 -6.10
C SER A 2 -12.30 16.63 -6.09
N LEU A 3 -10.99 16.60 -5.89
CA LEU A 3 -10.10 15.42 -5.84
C LEU A 3 -10.20 14.69 -4.49
N HIS A 4 -11.40 14.27 -4.07
CA HIS A 4 -11.61 13.79 -2.70
C HIS A 4 -11.20 12.32 -2.42
N GLY A 5 -10.48 11.63 -3.31
CA GLY A 5 -10.27 10.18 -3.18
C GLY A 5 -8.85 9.67 -2.92
N SER A 6 -7.79 10.40 -3.30
CA SER A 6 -6.46 9.78 -3.48
C SER A 6 -5.39 10.18 -2.45
N GLY A 7 -5.67 11.18 -1.60
CA GLY A 7 -4.68 11.83 -0.74
C GLY A 7 -3.60 12.59 -1.53
N HIS A 8 -2.85 13.47 -0.86
CA HIS A 8 -1.61 14.03 -1.42
C HIS A 8 -0.53 12.95 -1.44
N ARG A 9 0.20 12.81 -2.55
CA ARG A 9 1.22 11.77 -2.75
C ARG A 9 2.57 12.39 -3.04
N ILE A 10 3.62 11.71 -2.56
CA ILE A 10 5.01 12.08 -2.84
C ILE A 10 5.48 11.22 -4.01
N PRO A 11 5.72 11.78 -5.21
CA PRO A 11 6.21 11.02 -6.34
C PRO A 11 7.68 10.64 -6.13
N CYS A 12 8.00 9.40 -6.46
CA CYS A 12 9.33 8.82 -6.33
C CYS A 12 9.69 7.98 -7.57
N THR A 13 10.98 7.69 -7.72
CA THR A 13 11.51 6.74 -8.69
C THR A 13 12.71 6.02 -8.08
N THR A 14 13.04 4.82 -8.55
CA THR A 14 14.27 4.12 -8.13
C THR A 14 15.54 4.64 -8.83
N GLU A 15 15.42 5.63 -9.71
CA GLU A 15 16.55 6.27 -10.39
C GLU A 15 17.16 7.41 -9.57
N GLU A 16 16.45 7.86 -8.54
CA GLU A 16 16.84 8.96 -7.66
C GLU A 16 16.70 8.51 -6.18
N PRO A 17 17.46 9.10 -5.25
CA PRO A 17 17.22 8.89 -3.83
C PRO A 17 15.79 9.27 -3.43
N LEU A 18 15.26 8.64 -2.39
CA LEU A 18 13.96 9.03 -1.83
C LEU A 18 13.99 10.53 -1.42
N PRO A 19 12.98 11.32 -1.79
CA PRO A 19 12.89 12.72 -1.38
C PRO A 19 12.93 12.87 0.14
N GLU A 20 13.67 13.87 0.65
CA GLU A 20 13.84 14.08 2.10
C GLU A 20 12.49 14.22 2.83
N VAL A 21 11.51 14.84 2.19
CA VAL A 21 10.12 15.00 2.70
C VAL A 21 9.46 13.66 3.06
N VAL A 22 9.87 12.54 2.47
CA VAL A 22 9.38 11.20 2.85
C VAL A 22 9.72 10.92 4.32
N PHE A 23 10.93 11.24 4.75
CA PHE A 23 11.39 10.98 6.12
C PHE A 23 10.82 11.96 7.15
N GLU A 24 10.29 13.09 6.69
CA GLU A 24 9.51 14.02 7.52
C GLU A 24 8.08 13.53 7.78
N THR A 25 7.57 12.61 6.93
CA THR A 25 6.25 12.01 7.14
C THR A 25 6.29 10.99 8.26
N GLN A 26 5.33 11.08 9.18
CA GLN A 26 5.17 10.08 10.23
C GLN A 26 4.60 8.79 9.65
N THR A 27 5.15 7.65 10.07
CA THR A 27 4.57 6.33 9.79
C THR A 27 4.43 5.52 11.07
N GLU A 28 3.26 4.91 11.24
CA GLU A 28 3.01 3.91 12.29
C GLU A 28 3.45 2.49 11.88
N PHE A 29 3.81 2.29 10.61
CA PHE A 29 4.18 1.00 10.07
C PHE A 29 5.67 0.75 10.27
N ARG A 30 5.99 -0.41 10.85
CA ARG A 30 7.35 -0.89 11.06
C ARG A 30 7.46 -2.34 10.67
N ASP A 31 8.61 -2.73 10.15
CA ASP A 31 8.91 -4.15 9.93
C ASP A 31 9.26 -4.86 11.25
N ILE A 32 9.60 -6.15 11.18
CA ILE A 32 9.98 -6.94 12.37
C ILE A 32 11.22 -6.36 13.06
N GLY A 33 12.14 -5.75 12.29
CA GLY A 33 13.34 -5.09 12.81
C GLY A 33 13.10 -3.69 13.39
N GLY A 34 11.85 -3.21 13.40
CA GLY A 34 11.49 -1.87 13.87
C GLY A 34 11.80 -0.75 12.87
N GLN A 35 12.28 -1.07 11.67
CA GLN A 35 12.56 -0.09 10.62
C GLN A 35 11.26 0.48 10.05
N PRO A 36 11.24 1.79 9.70
CA PRO A 36 10.04 2.42 9.17
C PRO A 36 9.64 1.82 7.81
N VAL A 37 8.34 1.63 7.64
CA VAL A 37 7.71 1.19 6.39
C VAL A 37 6.67 2.23 6.00
N TYR A 38 6.50 2.48 4.72
CA TYR A 38 5.56 3.46 4.17
C TYR A 38 4.55 2.79 3.26
N VAL A 39 3.35 3.35 3.22
CA VAL A 39 2.30 2.99 2.26
C VAL A 39 2.65 3.60 0.91
N ALA A 40 2.68 2.78 -0.14
CA ALA A 40 3.09 3.23 -1.47
C ALA A 40 2.24 2.60 -2.57
N SER A 41 2.35 3.15 -3.77
CA SER A 41 1.75 2.65 -5.01
C SER A 41 2.82 2.53 -6.08
N ALA A 42 3.07 1.34 -6.60
CA ALA A 42 4.07 1.06 -7.63
C ALA A 42 3.43 0.90 -9.01
N LEU A 43 4.00 1.55 -10.03
CA LEU A 43 3.58 1.38 -11.43
C LEU A 43 4.21 0.11 -12.01
N MET A 44 3.41 -0.89 -12.40
CA MET A 44 3.87 -2.14 -13.00
C MET A 44 3.25 -2.36 -14.37
N GLY A 45 3.98 -2.02 -15.43
CA GLY A 45 3.42 -2.03 -16.79
C GLY A 45 2.22 -1.09 -16.88
N ASP A 46 1.05 -1.63 -17.20
CA ASP A 46 -0.21 -0.88 -17.31
C ASP A 46 -1.07 -0.94 -16.03
N SER A 47 -0.52 -1.40 -14.90
CA SER A 47 -1.22 -1.44 -13.61
C SER A 47 -0.52 -0.59 -12.55
N VAL A 48 -1.26 -0.22 -11.50
CA VAL A 48 -0.71 0.45 -10.32
C VAL A 48 -1.08 -0.36 -9.09
N HIS A 49 -0.09 -0.82 -8.34
CA HIS A 49 -0.32 -1.71 -7.19
C HIS A 49 0.04 -1.03 -5.87
N PRO A 50 -0.90 -0.95 -4.92
CA PRO A 50 -0.59 -0.66 -3.53
C PRO A 50 0.41 -1.66 -2.95
N CYS A 51 1.40 -1.16 -2.23
CA CYS A 51 2.55 -1.93 -1.77
C CYS A 51 3.18 -1.31 -0.51
N LYS A 52 4.23 -1.97 0.01
CA LYS A 52 5.08 -1.42 1.07
C LYS A 52 6.34 -0.81 0.48
N CYS A 53 6.77 0.33 1.02
CA CYS A 53 8.06 0.95 0.75
C CYS A 53 8.89 0.97 2.05
N ALA A 54 10.03 0.30 2.05
CA ALA A 54 10.96 0.24 3.17
C ALA A 54 12.29 0.86 2.72
N PRO A 55 12.62 2.11 3.12
CA PRO A 55 13.77 2.85 2.61
C PRO A 55 15.13 2.17 2.80
N TYR A 56 15.24 1.22 3.74
CA TYR A 56 16.46 0.48 4.00
C TYR A 56 16.68 -0.72 3.04
N LEU A 57 15.69 -1.05 2.21
CA LEU A 57 15.79 -2.07 1.16
C LEU A 57 16.24 -1.46 -0.16
N GLU A 58 16.90 -2.26 -1.00
CA GLU A 58 17.28 -1.91 -2.37
C GLU A 58 16.73 -2.96 -3.35
N PRO A 59 15.77 -2.62 -4.25
CA PRO A 59 15.03 -1.35 -4.28
C PRO A 59 14.08 -1.22 -3.07
N PRO A 60 13.51 -0.03 -2.76
CA PRO A 60 12.78 0.16 -1.50
C PRO A 60 11.37 -0.45 -1.48
N CYS A 61 10.75 -0.67 -2.66
CA CYS A 61 9.38 -1.15 -2.75
C CYS A 61 9.29 -2.68 -2.87
N ARG A 62 8.27 -3.28 -2.24
CA ARG A 62 7.92 -4.70 -2.36
C ARG A 62 6.43 -4.85 -2.67
N VAL A 63 6.11 -5.38 -3.85
CA VAL A 63 4.76 -5.43 -4.40
C VAL A 63 4.19 -6.85 -4.30
N PRO A 64 2.99 -7.04 -3.72
CA PRO A 64 2.28 -8.33 -3.77
C PRO A 64 1.66 -8.53 -5.15
N TYR A 65 2.11 -9.56 -5.88
CA TYR A 65 1.55 -9.88 -7.20
C TYR A 65 1.78 -11.35 -7.61
N GLY A 66 0.77 -11.99 -8.21
CA GLY A 66 0.91 -13.31 -8.82
C GLY A 66 1.45 -14.41 -7.89
N GLY A 67 1.15 -14.34 -6.59
CA GLY A 67 1.65 -15.27 -5.57
C GLY A 67 3.02 -14.92 -4.98
N GLY A 68 3.71 -13.88 -5.48
CA GLY A 68 5.05 -13.48 -5.08
C GLY A 68 5.15 -12.10 -4.43
N GLU A 69 6.21 -11.90 -3.66
CA GLU A 69 6.70 -10.58 -3.26
C GLU A 69 7.74 -10.11 -4.29
N HIS A 70 7.41 -9.06 -5.05
CA HIS A 70 8.25 -8.58 -6.14
C HIS A 70 8.98 -7.31 -5.75
N GLU A 71 10.27 -7.25 -6.08
CA GLU A 71 11.03 -6.00 -6.04
C GLU A 71 10.57 -5.08 -7.16
N HIS A 72 10.30 -3.81 -6.84
CA HIS A 72 9.86 -2.82 -7.83
C HIS A 72 10.98 -1.88 -8.24
N ARG A 73 11.12 -1.63 -9.55
CA ARG A 73 12.03 -0.64 -10.14
C ARG A 73 11.24 0.30 -11.04
N GLY A 74 11.56 1.58 -10.98
CA GLY A 74 10.89 2.64 -11.73
C GLY A 74 10.01 3.52 -10.83
N ARG A 75 8.93 4.06 -11.39
CA ARG A 75 8.07 5.05 -10.71
C ARG A 75 7.21 4.41 -9.62
N PHE A 76 7.11 5.08 -8.48
CA PHE A 76 6.17 4.77 -7.41
C PHE A 76 5.81 6.06 -6.67
N ASP A 77 4.66 6.08 -6.00
CA ASP A 77 4.23 7.22 -5.20
C ASP A 77 4.06 6.78 -3.74
N ILE A 78 4.64 7.50 -2.79
CA ILE A 78 4.39 7.30 -1.35
C ILE A 78 3.13 8.06 -0.97
N LEU A 79 2.26 7.42 -0.17
CA LEU A 79 1.09 8.05 0.44
C LEU A 79 1.40 8.34 1.92
N PRO A 80 1.63 9.60 2.30
CA PRO A 80 1.64 10.00 3.69
C PRO A 80 0.25 9.75 4.31
N VAL A 81 0.19 8.87 5.32
CA VAL A 81 -1.03 8.64 6.08
C VAL A 81 -1.19 9.76 7.10
N THR A 82 -2.29 10.49 7.04
CA THR A 82 -2.54 11.66 7.89
C THR A 82 -3.61 11.37 8.93
N ASN A 83 -3.78 12.28 9.90
CA ASN A 83 -4.85 12.21 10.90
C ASN A 83 -6.26 12.44 10.33
N GLN A 84 -6.38 12.80 9.06
CA GLN A 84 -7.66 12.90 8.35
C GLN A 84 -8.08 11.56 7.75
N MET A 85 -7.20 10.56 7.79
CA MET A 85 -7.46 9.23 7.27
C MET A 85 -7.72 8.25 8.40
N GLU A 86 -8.45 7.18 8.10
CA GLU A 86 -8.82 6.15 9.06
C GLU A 86 -8.63 4.75 8.47
N TRP A 87 -7.95 3.88 9.23
CA TRP A 87 -7.88 2.45 8.94
C TRP A 87 -9.11 1.74 9.53
N VAL A 88 -9.96 1.19 8.68
CA VAL A 88 -11.19 0.52 9.11
C VAL A 88 -11.03 -1.00 8.94
N PRO A 89 -11.31 -1.81 9.98
CA PRO A 89 -11.22 -3.27 9.89
C PRO A 89 -12.27 -3.82 8.93
N MET A 90 -11.87 -4.84 8.16
CA MET A 90 -12.68 -5.49 7.14
C MET A 90 -12.55 -7.02 7.22
N GLN A 91 -13.56 -7.68 6.65
CA GLN A 91 -13.55 -9.13 6.40
C GLN A 91 -14.02 -9.44 4.97
N GLY A 92 -13.41 -10.42 4.32
CA GLY A 92 -13.94 -11.04 3.09
C GLY A 92 -14.12 -10.10 1.89
N GLY A 93 -13.21 -9.13 1.68
CA GLY A 93 -13.27 -8.21 0.54
C GLY A 93 -14.36 -7.12 0.62
N GLY A 94 -15.03 -6.97 1.77
CA GLY A 94 -16.06 -5.95 1.97
C GLY A 94 -15.52 -4.52 1.88
N VAL A 95 -16.21 -3.68 1.10
CA VAL A 95 -16.02 -2.22 1.10
C VAL A 95 -17.32 -1.58 1.62
N PRO A 96 -17.35 -1.00 2.83
CA PRO A 96 -18.52 -0.34 3.41
C PRO A 96 -19.24 0.59 2.44
N GLN A 97 -20.57 0.46 2.38
CA GLN A 97 -21.40 1.39 1.63
C GLN A 97 -21.36 2.79 2.26
N GLY A 98 -21.30 3.83 1.43
CA GLY A 98 -21.37 5.23 1.86
C GLY A 98 -20.04 5.89 2.22
N ARG A 99 -18.93 5.15 2.18
CA ARG A 99 -17.56 5.70 2.28
C ARG A 99 -16.74 5.24 1.07
N VAL A 100 -15.89 6.12 0.55
CA VAL A 100 -15.02 5.80 -0.57
C VAL A 100 -13.62 5.54 -0.01
N PRO A 101 -13.08 4.31 -0.11
CA PRO A 101 -11.73 4.02 0.34
C PRO A 101 -10.69 4.75 -0.53
N VAL A 102 -9.51 4.98 0.02
CA VAL A 102 -8.41 5.64 -0.69
C VAL A 102 -7.91 4.72 -1.80
N GLU A 103 -8.16 5.12 -3.04
CA GLU A 103 -7.69 4.40 -4.22
C GLU A 103 -6.17 4.48 -4.28
N GLY A 104 -5.52 3.32 -4.30
CA GLY A 104 -4.08 3.18 -4.38
C GLY A 104 -3.60 2.69 -5.75
N GLY A 105 -4.50 2.37 -6.66
CA GLY A 105 -4.17 1.99 -8.02
C GLY A 105 -5.27 1.14 -8.66
N TYR A 106 -4.90 0.33 -9.63
CA TYR A 106 -5.82 -0.48 -10.42
C TYR A 106 -5.11 -1.67 -11.08
N GLU A 107 -5.88 -2.69 -11.41
CA GLU A 107 -5.47 -3.83 -12.24
C GLU A 107 -6.55 -4.08 -13.31
N GLY A 108 -6.25 -3.71 -14.56
CA GLY A 108 -7.25 -3.62 -15.61
C GLY A 108 -8.35 -2.61 -15.25
N GLU A 109 -9.61 -3.02 -15.30
CA GLU A 109 -10.75 -2.19 -14.92
C GLU A 109 -11.04 -2.23 -13.40
N ASN A 110 -10.26 -2.99 -12.62
CA ASN A 110 -10.53 -3.17 -11.21
C ASN A 110 -9.74 -2.18 -10.36
N PRO A 111 -10.40 -1.30 -9.58
CA PRO A 111 -9.70 -0.44 -8.63
C PRO A 111 -9.08 -1.27 -7.49
N LEU A 112 -7.92 -0.79 -7.03
CA LEU A 112 -7.20 -1.30 -5.87
C LEU A 112 -7.10 -0.22 -4.81
N TYR A 113 -7.26 -0.63 -3.55
CA TYR A 113 -7.26 0.26 -2.40
C TYR A 113 -6.09 -0.06 -1.48
N HIS A 114 -5.63 0.95 -0.77
CA HIS A 114 -4.60 0.77 0.26
C HIS A 114 -5.16 -0.06 1.41
N ALA A 115 -4.47 -1.14 1.72
CA ALA A 115 -4.79 -2.03 2.82
C ALA A 115 -3.55 -2.36 3.64
N TYR A 116 -3.75 -2.88 4.84
CA TYR A 116 -2.72 -3.64 5.53
C TYR A 116 -3.30 -4.90 6.16
N ALA A 117 -2.44 -5.90 6.33
CA ALA A 117 -2.70 -7.08 7.17
C ALA A 117 -1.68 -7.14 8.30
N GLU A 118 -2.06 -7.75 9.41
CA GLU A 118 -1.16 -7.96 10.55
C GLU A 118 -0.46 -9.32 10.42
N ILE A 119 0.87 -9.31 10.48
CA ILE A 119 1.71 -10.51 10.42
C ILE A 119 2.70 -10.43 11.56
N GLN A 120 2.71 -11.41 12.48
CA GLN A 120 3.69 -11.46 13.57
C GLN A 120 3.77 -10.16 14.40
N GLY A 121 2.63 -9.49 14.61
CA GLY A 121 2.55 -8.24 15.38
C GLY A 121 2.98 -6.98 14.63
N VAL A 122 3.33 -7.07 13.33
CA VAL A 122 3.60 -5.91 12.48
C VAL A 122 2.48 -5.69 11.47
N LYS A 123 2.24 -4.42 11.12
CA LYS A 123 1.29 -4.02 10.08
C LYS A 123 2.02 -3.98 8.74
N VAL A 124 1.57 -4.76 7.77
CA VAL A 124 2.22 -4.87 6.45
C VAL A 124 1.33 -4.23 5.38
N PRO A 125 1.73 -3.10 4.78
CA PRO A 125 0.99 -2.49 3.69
C PRO A 125 0.90 -3.37 2.43
N GLY A 126 -0.21 -3.25 1.72
CA GLY A 126 -0.50 -3.96 0.48
C GLY A 126 -1.78 -3.47 -0.16
N LYS A 127 -2.46 -4.37 -0.88
CA LYS A 127 -3.61 -4.04 -1.72
C LYS A 127 -4.85 -4.83 -1.32
N THR A 128 -6.01 -4.23 -1.52
CA THR A 128 -7.30 -4.93 -1.53
C THR A 128 -8.13 -4.46 -2.71
N GLY A 129 -9.14 -5.25 -3.09
CA GLY A 129 -10.08 -4.95 -4.15
C GLY A 129 -11.23 -5.94 -4.08
N ARG A 130 -12.40 -5.56 -4.60
CA ARG A 130 -13.60 -6.43 -4.57
C ARG A 130 -13.36 -7.80 -5.21
N HIS A 131 -12.48 -7.86 -6.21
CA HIS A 131 -12.12 -9.08 -6.92
C HIS A 131 -11.09 -9.95 -6.18
N LEU A 132 -10.43 -9.46 -5.13
CA LEU A 132 -9.38 -10.18 -4.40
C LEU A 132 -9.92 -10.98 -3.19
N GLY A 133 -11.12 -10.69 -2.71
CA GLY A 133 -11.73 -11.39 -1.55
C GLY A 133 -11.05 -11.12 -0.20
N GLY A 134 -10.05 -10.24 -0.13
CA GLY A 134 -9.28 -9.93 1.06
C GLY A 134 -8.19 -8.88 0.79
N ALA A 135 -7.19 -8.81 1.67
CA ALA A 135 -5.97 -8.04 1.43
C ALA A 135 -4.81 -8.95 1.03
N ASN A 136 -4.05 -8.52 0.03
CA ASN A 136 -2.81 -9.15 -0.39
C ASN A 136 -1.63 -8.27 0.03
N VAL A 137 -0.68 -8.85 0.75
CA VAL A 137 0.52 -8.16 1.25
C VAL A 137 1.79 -8.92 0.86
N ALA A 138 2.87 -8.19 0.64
CA ALA A 138 4.17 -8.76 0.30
C ALA A 138 4.94 -9.06 1.58
N PHE A 139 5.24 -10.33 1.85
CA PHE A 139 5.97 -10.73 3.05
C PHE A 139 6.72 -12.05 2.87
N GLY A 140 8.01 -12.07 3.25
CA GLY A 140 8.83 -13.28 3.24
C GLY A 140 8.99 -13.92 1.87
N GLY A 141 9.08 -13.12 0.80
CA GLY A 141 9.20 -13.60 -0.58
C GLY A 141 7.87 -14.03 -1.23
N ARG A 142 6.73 -13.87 -0.55
CA ARG A 142 5.41 -14.31 -1.03
C ARG A 142 4.38 -13.20 -1.04
N GLU A 143 3.40 -13.32 -1.93
CA GLU A 143 2.11 -12.65 -1.77
C GLU A 143 1.28 -13.47 -0.78
N MET A 144 0.90 -12.85 0.32
CA MET A 144 0.07 -13.46 1.35
C MET A 144 -1.31 -12.82 1.34
N ALA A 145 -2.35 -13.65 1.26
CA ALA A 145 -3.75 -13.20 1.27
C ALA A 145 -4.36 -13.36 2.67
N PHE A 146 -5.09 -12.35 3.11
CA PHE A 146 -5.75 -12.29 4.41
C PHE A 146 -7.22 -11.89 4.25
N GLU A 147 -8.13 -12.69 4.82
CA GLU A 147 -9.55 -12.34 4.87
C GLU A 147 -9.83 -11.23 5.88
N SER A 148 -9.07 -11.17 6.97
CA SER A 148 -9.14 -10.10 7.98
C SER A 148 -8.01 -9.09 7.74
N TYR A 149 -8.37 -7.83 7.52
CA TYR A 149 -7.45 -6.77 7.14
C TYR A 149 -8.02 -5.40 7.49
N TYR A 150 -7.27 -4.34 7.18
CA TYR A 150 -7.74 -2.97 7.31
C TYR A 150 -7.62 -2.26 5.97
N ILE A 151 -8.59 -1.40 5.65
CA ILE A 151 -8.61 -0.57 4.45
C ILE A 151 -8.60 0.91 4.85
N LEU A 152 -7.89 1.73 4.07
CA LEU A 152 -7.76 3.16 4.34
C LEU A 152 -8.95 3.95 3.78
N TYR A 153 -9.51 4.85 4.58
CA TYR A 153 -10.47 5.87 4.16
C TYR A 153 -9.92 7.27 4.40
N ALA A 154 -10.41 8.25 3.65
CA ALA A 154 -10.14 9.69 3.81
C ALA A 154 -11.46 10.49 3.77
#